data_AF-A0A7K3KNY1-F1
#
_entry.id   AF-A0A7K3KNY1-F1
#
_cell.length_a   1.000
_cell.length_b   1.000
_cell.length_c   1.000
_cell.angle_alpha   90.00
_cell.angle_beta   90.00
_cell.angle_gamma   90.00
#
_symmetry.space_group_name_H-M   'P 1'
#
loop_
_entity.id
_entity.type
_entity.pdbx_description
1 polymer ?
#
loop_
_entity_poly.entity_id
_entity_poly.type
_entity_poly.pdbx_seq_one_letter_code
_entity_poly.pdbx_strand_id
1 'polypeptide(L)'
;MRKKITAAMAAIVAVVLAAVVAKALATAPAASDAADEPDAPAALEQPSAPAEEPAHDRDADRVPDEAGAEEGQGDEAREGALTERQDQLRASYSEIEAEAAALLEANVWADETGTATLSFGEEVAVERKDGMADVEWPWAVSLAERSEQARADGSGTEEEILVVVDLGQEERTVTLSRFHPASGAEQPWTASSGAFRYASSYTAASSSAPLSVVDAAGELATVCEGEENAARLGQLIAAIAAAEYPTATKAVWQGQAEYDYKARTVAFEFELDNRARTRIRVLHPLGTASFETDKGAAL
;
A
#
# COMPACT_ATOMS: atom_id res chain seq x y z
N MET A 1 -35.18 -3.69 -1.92
CA MET A 1 -35.15 -2.42 -1.14
C MET A 1 -34.07 -1.46 -1.68
N ARG A 2 -34.22 -0.92 -2.91
CA ARG A 2 -33.14 -0.22 -3.65
C ARG A 2 -33.14 1.33 -3.55
N LYS A 3 -33.83 1.95 -2.58
CA LYS A 3 -34.08 3.41 -2.58
C LYS A 3 -33.34 4.24 -1.53
N LYS A 4 -32.54 3.65 -0.63
CA LYS A 4 -31.86 4.41 0.44
C LYS A 4 -30.34 4.53 0.31
N ILE A 5 -29.69 3.72 -0.54
CA ILE A 5 -28.22 3.70 -0.69
C ILE A 5 -27.73 4.77 -1.70
N THR A 6 -28.61 5.31 -2.53
CA THR A 6 -28.26 6.22 -3.63
C THR A 6 -27.83 7.62 -3.18
N ALA A 7 -28.26 8.07 -1.99
CA ALA A 7 -27.99 9.44 -1.54
C ALA A 7 -26.57 9.63 -0.98
N ALA A 8 -26.03 8.62 -0.29
CA ALA A 8 -24.67 8.68 0.26
C ALA A 8 -23.61 8.54 -0.85
N MET A 9 -23.81 7.61 -1.80
CA MET A 9 -22.93 7.47 -2.97
C MET A 9 -22.93 8.71 -3.86
N ALA A 10 -24.11 9.32 -4.11
CA ALA A 10 -24.19 10.56 -4.89
C ALA A 10 -23.48 11.74 -4.21
N ALA A 11 -23.48 11.80 -2.88
CA ALA A 11 -22.82 12.87 -2.13
C ALA A 11 -21.28 12.74 -2.19
N ILE A 12 -20.74 11.52 -2.08
CA ILE A 12 -19.29 11.27 -2.20
C ILE A 12 -18.82 11.56 -3.62
N VAL A 13 -19.54 11.06 -4.64
CA VAL A 13 -19.26 11.33 -6.06
C VAL A 13 -19.29 12.83 -6.35
N ALA A 14 -20.27 13.57 -5.83
CA ALA A 14 -20.36 15.02 -6.03
C ALA A 14 -19.21 15.80 -5.37
N VAL A 15 -18.76 15.38 -4.18
CA VAL A 15 -17.63 16.01 -3.49
C VAL A 15 -16.31 15.72 -4.21
N VAL A 16 -16.13 14.51 -4.73
CA VAL A 16 -14.91 14.13 -5.46
C VAL A 16 -14.86 14.78 -6.86
N LEU A 17 -15.98 14.81 -7.60
CA LEU A 17 -16.06 15.56 -8.87
C LEU A 17 -15.79 17.05 -8.66
N ALA A 18 -16.31 17.64 -7.58
CA ALA A 18 -16.03 19.05 -7.26
C ALA A 18 -14.54 19.29 -6.96
N ALA A 19 -13.86 18.35 -6.32
CA ALA A 19 -12.41 18.46 -6.04
C ALA A 19 -11.56 18.36 -7.32
N VAL A 20 -11.91 17.46 -8.24
CA VAL A 20 -11.23 17.31 -9.54
C VAL A 20 -11.44 18.56 -10.40
N VAL A 21 -12.68 19.08 -10.46
CA VAL A 21 -12.98 20.33 -11.19
C VAL A 21 -12.29 21.54 -10.56
N ALA A 22 -12.23 21.64 -9.23
CA ALA A 22 -11.54 22.74 -8.55
C ALA A 22 -10.02 22.74 -8.83
N LYS A 23 -9.39 21.57 -8.90
CA LYS A 23 -7.97 21.43 -9.25
C LYS A 23 -7.68 21.85 -10.70
N ALA A 24 -8.63 21.60 -11.62
CA ALA A 24 -8.57 22.04 -13.01
C ALA A 24 -8.77 23.56 -13.19
N LEU A 25 -9.57 24.22 -12.34
CA LEU A 25 -9.74 25.69 -12.39
C LEU A 25 -8.58 26.45 -11.73
N ALA A 26 -7.91 25.88 -10.73
CA ALA A 26 -6.79 26.53 -10.03
C ALA A 26 -5.49 26.60 -10.86
N THR A 27 -5.42 25.94 -12.02
CA THR A 27 -4.24 25.87 -12.90
C THR A 27 -4.36 26.73 -14.17
N ALA A 28 -5.40 27.56 -14.29
CA ALA A 28 -5.48 28.58 -15.33
C ALA A 28 -4.52 29.75 -15.02
N PRO A 29 -3.66 30.19 -15.96
CA PRO A 29 -2.74 31.29 -15.69
C PRO A 29 -3.51 32.62 -15.65
N ALA A 30 -3.59 33.23 -14.47
CA ALA A 30 -3.97 34.62 -14.33
C ALA A 30 -2.82 35.50 -14.84
N ALA A 31 -3.07 36.26 -15.90
CA ALA A 31 -2.19 37.32 -16.35
C ALA A 31 -2.14 38.46 -15.32
N SER A 32 -0.91 38.76 -14.87
CA SER A 32 -0.38 39.97 -14.23
C SER A 32 -1.27 41.23 -14.20
N ASP A 33 -1.45 41.87 -13.02
CA ASP A 33 -0.77 43.14 -12.70
C ASP A 33 -0.89 43.59 -11.20
N ALA A 34 0.21 44.18 -10.75
CA ALA A 34 0.61 45.00 -9.58
C ALA A 34 -0.24 45.24 -8.30
N ALA A 35 0.48 45.08 -7.17
CA ALA A 35 0.68 45.98 -6.01
C ALA A 35 -0.48 46.28 -5.03
N ASP A 36 -0.29 45.95 -3.74
CA ASP A 36 0.17 46.84 -2.64
C ASP A 36 -0.24 46.25 -1.27
N GLU A 37 0.72 46.04 -0.37
CA GLU A 37 0.51 45.89 1.10
C GLU A 37 0.28 47.31 1.70
N PRO A 38 -0.35 47.51 2.89
CA PRO A 38 0.10 46.87 4.14
C PRO A 38 -0.94 46.71 5.29
N ASP A 39 -0.42 46.11 6.36
CA ASP A 39 -0.69 46.35 7.79
C ASP A 39 -1.94 45.77 8.49
N ALA A 40 -1.65 44.93 9.50
CA ALA A 40 -2.51 44.59 10.63
C ALA A 40 -2.50 45.73 11.69
N PRO A 41 -3.46 45.76 12.63
CA PRO A 41 -3.16 45.13 13.91
C PRO A 41 -4.36 44.53 14.71
N ALA A 42 -3.99 43.53 15.51
CA ALA A 42 -4.41 43.13 16.87
C ALA A 42 -5.81 43.45 17.48
N ALA A 43 -6.38 42.36 18.03
CA ALA A 43 -7.00 42.17 19.35
C ALA A 43 -8.40 42.73 19.69
N LEU A 44 -9.14 41.90 20.45
CA LEU A 44 -10.02 42.14 21.62
C LEU A 44 -11.25 41.19 21.55
N GLU A 45 -11.28 40.14 22.37
CA GLU A 45 -12.01 40.02 23.65
C GLU A 45 -13.39 39.33 23.52
N GLN A 46 -13.54 38.19 24.22
CA GLN A 46 -14.83 37.64 24.67
C GLN A 46 -15.50 38.64 25.63
N PRO A 47 -16.84 38.57 25.85
CA PRO A 47 -17.31 37.77 26.99
C PRO A 47 -18.74 37.17 26.88
N SER A 48 -19.01 36.28 27.84
CA SER A 48 -20.28 36.04 28.54
C SER A 48 -21.27 34.97 28.04
N ALA A 49 -21.29 33.87 28.80
CA ALA A 49 -22.51 33.08 29.12
C ALA A 49 -23.39 33.83 30.14
N PRO A 50 -24.67 33.41 30.35
CA PRO A 50 -25.02 32.59 31.52
C PRO A 50 -26.04 31.46 31.19
N ALA A 51 -25.94 30.25 31.79
CA ALA A 51 -26.69 29.70 32.95
C ALA A 51 -28.24 29.66 32.72
N GLU A 52 -29.03 28.61 32.97
CA GLU A 52 -29.09 27.65 34.09
C GLU A 52 -29.88 26.37 33.67
N GLU A 53 -29.53 25.23 34.27
CA GLU A 53 -30.41 24.07 34.52
C GLU A 53 -30.80 24.14 36.02
N PRO A 54 -31.94 23.59 36.51
CA PRO A 54 -31.93 22.16 36.88
C PRO A 54 -33.31 21.41 36.97
N ALA A 55 -33.18 20.08 37.16
CA ALA A 55 -33.89 19.21 38.13
C ALA A 55 -34.95 18.18 37.66
N HIS A 56 -34.49 16.92 37.51
CA HIS A 56 -34.86 15.66 38.19
C HIS A 56 -36.31 15.17 38.47
N ASP A 57 -36.46 13.86 38.18
CA ASP A 57 -37.16 12.75 38.88
C ASP A 57 -38.68 12.51 38.72
N ARG A 58 -39.03 11.35 38.10
CA ARG A 58 -39.49 10.12 38.81
C ARG A 58 -39.96 8.98 37.88
N ASP A 59 -39.25 7.86 37.99
CA ASP A 59 -39.64 6.44 38.17
C ASP A 59 -40.98 5.80 37.72
N ALA A 60 -40.79 4.59 37.17
CA ALA A 60 -41.43 3.29 37.45
C ALA A 60 -42.73 2.84 36.75
N ASP A 61 -42.63 1.77 35.94
CA ASP A 61 -43.17 0.40 36.18
C ASP A 61 -42.89 -0.50 34.94
N ARG A 62 -42.03 -1.55 35.01
CA ARG A 62 -42.28 -2.99 35.32
C ARG A 62 -43.17 -3.71 34.26
N VAL A 63 -42.84 -4.89 33.68
CA VAL A 63 -42.80 -6.30 34.21
C VAL A 63 -42.03 -7.27 33.23
N PRO A 64 -41.83 -8.61 33.47
CA PRO A 64 -40.52 -9.31 33.44
C PRO A 64 -40.44 -10.61 32.57
N ASP A 65 -39.32 -11.36 32.70
CA ASP A 65 -39.06 -12.82 32.48
C ASP A 65 -39.32 -13.44 31.08
N GLU A 66 -38.62 -14.46 30.56
CA GLU A 66 -37.48 -15.31 30.91
C GLU A 66 -37.08 -16.09 29.64
N ALA A 67 -35.86 -16.63 29.61
CA ALA A 67 -35.41 -17.84 28.90
C ALA A 67 -35.36 -17.91 27.35
N GLY A 68 -34.12 -17.85 26.85
CA GLY A 68 -33.48 -19.01 26.19
C GLY A 68 -33.73 -19.26 24.69
N ALA A 69 -32.79 -18.83 23.85
CA ALA A 69 -32.32 -19.62 22.72
C ALA A 69 -30.87 -19.21 22.40
N GLU A 70 -29.95 -20.15 22.63
CA GLU A 70 -28.57 -20.09 22.19
C GLU A 70 -28.53 -20.06 20.65
N GLU A 71 -28.01 -18.98 20.08
CA GLU A 71 -27.32 -19.03 18.79
C GLU A 71 -25.96 -18.38 18.97
N GLY A 72 -25.11 -19.10 19.70
CA GLY A 72 -23.67 -18.92 19.65
C GLY A 72 -23.14 -19.52 18.35
N GLN A 73 -23.26 -18.77 17.26
CA GLN A 73 -22.28 -18.83 16.17
C GLN A 73 -21.56 -17.50 16.18
N GLY A 74 -20.56 -17.42 17.07
CA GLY A 74 -19.48 -16.48 16.90
C GLY A 74 -18.82 -16.85 15.59
N ASP A 75 -19.14 -16.08 14.56
CA ASP A 75 -18.34 -15.99 13.36
C ASP A 75 -17.00 -15.37 13.81
N GLU A 76 -16.09 -16.23 14.29
CA GLU A 76 -14.69 -15.88 14.38
C GLU A 76 -14.24 -15.69 12.93
N ALA A 77 -14.51 -14.50 12.40
CA ALA A 77 -13.95 -14.02 11.15
C ALA A 77 -12.45 -14.30 11.23
N ARG A 78 -11.99 -15.25 10.43
CA ARG A 78 -10.56 -15.51 10.29
C ARG A 78 -9.93 -14.18 9.90
N GLU A 79 -8.98 -13.69 10.70
CA GLU A 79 -8.12 -12.57 10.31
C GLU A 79 -7.57 -12.89 8.91
N GLY A 80 -8.03 -12.13 7.90
CA GLY A 80 -7.65 -12.31 6.49
C GLY A 80 -8.69 -12.92 5.55
N ALA A 81 -9.86 -13.38 6.01
CA ALA A 81 -10.93 -13.83 5.10
C ALA A 81 -11.76 -12.65 4.58
N LEU A 82 -12.26 -12.75 3.33
CA LEU A 82 -13.21 -11.80 2.78
C LEU A 82 -14.50 -11.78 3.60
N THR A 83 -15.10 -10.60 3.75
CA THR A 83 -16.45 -10.45 4.29
C THR A 83 -17.49 -10.83 3.24
N GLU A 84 -18.71 -11.21 3.66
CA GLU A 84 -19.82 -11.52 2.73
C GLU A 84 -20.09 -10.35 1.76
N ARG A 85 -19.90 -9.11 2.22
CA ARG A 85 -20.00 -7.91 1.38
C ARG A 85 -18.93 -7.91 0.29
N GLN A 86 -17.68 -8.18 0.64
CA GLN A 86 -16.56 -8.20 -0.29
C GLN A 86 -16.71 -9.33 -1.31
N ASP A 87 -17.18 -10.51 -0.90
CA ASP A 87 -17.53 -11.59 -1.83
C ASP A 87 -18.62 -11.16 -2.83
N GLN A 88 -19.66 -10.49 -2.34
CA GLN A 88 -20.75 -10.01 -3.19
C GLN A 88 -20.28 -8.91 -4.16
N LEU A 89 -19.39 -8.01 -3.73
CA LEU A 89 -18.75 -7.03 -4.61
C LEU A 89 -17.97 -7.74 -5.72
N ARG A 90 -17.06 -8.65 -5.36
CA ARG A 90 -16.23 -9.42 -6.31
C ARG A 90 -17.05 -10.18 -7.34
N ALA A 91 -18.15 -10.80 -6.91
CA ALA A 91 -19.05 -11.54 -7.81
C ALA A 91 -19.84 -10.63 -8.78
N SER A 92 -19.89 -9.33 -8.53
CA SER A 92 -20.69 -8.37 -9.30
C SER A 92 -19.89 -7.21 -9.89
N TYR A 93 -18.56 -7.32 -9.94
CA TYR A 93 -17.70 -6.33 -10.59
C TYR A 93 -18.17 -6.01 -12.01
N SER A 94 -18.29 -4.72 -12.29
CA SER A 94 -18.29 -4.18 -13.63
C SER A 94 -16.91 -4.35 -14.29
N GLU A 95 -16.85 -4.08 -15.59
CA GLU A 95 -15.61 -4.19 -16.37
C GLU A 95 -14.49 -3.32 -15.78
N ILE A 96 -14.79 -2.07 -15.40
CA ILE A 96 -13.79 -1.15 -14.85
C ILE A 96 -13.34 -1.54 -13.44
N GLU A 97 -14.23 -2.10 -12.62
CA GLU A 97 -13.89 -2.57 -11.27
C GLU A 97 -13.01 -3.83 -11.35
N ALA A 98 -13.32 -4.75 -12.28
CA ALA A 98 -12.49 -5.92 -12.54
C ALA A 98 -11.11 -5.54 -13.09
N GLU A 99 -11.04 -4.55 -13.99
CA GLU A 99 -9.77 -4.07 -14.52
C GLU A 99 -8.92 -3.38 -13.44
N ALA A 100 -9.52 -2.54 -12.60
CA ALA A 100 -8.84 -1.90 -11.48
C ALA A 100 -8.31 -2.94 -10.48
N ALA A 101 -9.11 -3.95 -10.13
CA ALA A 101 -8.68 -5.05 -9.27
C ALA A 101 -7.51 -5.83 -9.90
N ALA A 102 -7.62 -6.20 -11.18
CA ALA A 102 -6.57 -6.91 -11.89
C ALA A 102 -5.27 -6.10 -11.98
N LEU A 103 -5.36 -4.77 -12.17
CA LEU A 103 -4.20 -3.89 -12.18
C LEU A 103 -3.51 -3.86 -10.81
N LEU A 104 -4.29 -3.76 -9.73
CA LEU A 104 -3.77 -3.83 -8.36
C LEU A 104 -3.08 -5.16 -8.07
N GLU A 105 -3.71 -6.28 -8.45
CA GLU A 105 -3.22 -7.64 -8.21
C GLU A 105 -2.00 -8.01 -9.07
N ALA A 106 -1.91 -7.48 -10.30
CA ALA A 106 -0.82 -7.81 -11.22
C ALA A 106 0.52 -7.16 -10.85
N ASN A 107 0.54 -6.22 -9.90
CA ASN A 107 1.72 -5.44 -9.57
C ASN A 107 2.09 -5.56 -8.10
N VAL A 108 3.39 -5.59 -7.83
CA VAL A 108 3.91 -5.13 -6.55
C VAL A 108 4.24 -3.66 -6.70
N TRP A 109 3.79 -2.86 -5.75
CA TRP A 109 3.91 -1.42 -5.79
C TRP A 109 4.98 -1.01 -4.79
N ALA A 110 5.93 -0.16 -5.19
CA ALA A 110 7.04 0.27 -4.34
C ALA A 110 7.05 1.79 -4.20
N ASP A 111 7.38 2.30 -3.03
CA ASP A 111 7.57 3.73 -2.84
C ASP A 111 8.81 4.22 -3.60
N GLU A 112 9.02 5.54 -3.67
CA GLU A 112 10.16 6.13 -4.40
C GLU A 112 11.51 5.58 -3.92
N THR A 113 11.60 5.18 -2.64
CA THR A 113 12.83 4.65 -2.05
C THR A 113 12.99 3.13 -2.22
N GLY A 114 11.89 2.40 -2.43
CA GLY A 114 11.85 0.95 -2.44
C GLY A 114 12.00 0.33 -1.03
N THR A 115 11.66 1.07 0.02
CA THR A 115 11.69 0.59 1.43
C THR A 115 10.31 0.24 1.96
N ALA A 116 9.26 0.70 1.28
CA ALA A 116 7.88 0.31 1.54
C ALA A 116 7.29 -0.31 0.26
N THR A 117 6.51 -1.37 0.45
CA THR A 117 5.80 -2.04 -0.64
C THR A 117 4.33 -2.22 -0.32
N LEU A 118 3.53 -2.25 -1.38
CA LEU A 118 2.11 -2.52 -1.34
C LEU A 118 1.84 -3.64 -2.36
N SER A 119 1.10 -4.65 -1.94
CA SER A 119 0.73 -5.78 -2.79
C SER A 119 -0.73 -6.14 -2.54
N PHE A 120 -1.45 -6.49 -3.61
CA PHE A 120 -2.83 -6.95 -3.52
C PHE A 120 -2.84 -8.41 -3.94
N GLY A 121 -3.10 -9.30 -2.98
CA GLY A 121 -3.38 -10.70 -3.27
C GLY A 121 -4.85 -10.90 -3.62
N GLU A 122 -5.26 -12.15 -3.84
CA GLU A 122 -6.64 -12.48 -4.18
C GLU A 122 -7.62 -12.04 -3.08
N GLU A 123 -7.30 -12.20 -1.81
CA GLU A 123 -8.23 -11.86 -0.72
C GLU A 123 -7.69 -10.75 0.19
N VAL A 124 -6.38 -10.71 0.36
CA VAL A 124 -5.69 -9.84 1.31
C VAL A 124 -4.73 -8.93 0.56
N ALA A 125 -4.76 -7.65 0.90
CA ALA A 125 -3.74 -6.71 0.50
C ALA A 125 -2.83 -6.40 1.69
N VAL A 126 -1.54 -6.24 1.39
CA VAL A 126 -0.49 -6.08 2.40
C VAL A 126 0.37 -4.88 2.07
N GLU A 127 0.54 -4.00 3.06
CA GLU A 127 1.49 -2.90 3.04
C GLU A 127 2.63 -3.21 4.02
N ARG A 128 3.87 -3.20 3.52
CA ARG A 128 5.08 -3.54 4.26
C ARG A 128 6.04 -2.37 4.30
N LYS A 129 6.85 -2.32 5.36
CA LYS A 129 8.00 -1.42 5.47
C LYS A 129 9.09 -2.06 6.30
N ASP A 130 10.34 -1.88 5.89
CA ASP A 130 11.48 -2.44 6.60
C ASP A 130 11.51 -2.08 8.09
N GLY A 131 11.63 -3.11 8.93
CA GLY A 131 11.67 -2.99 10.38
C GLY A 131 10.33 -2.64 11.05
N MET A 132 9.24 -2.60 10.29
CA MET A 132 7.89 -2.32 10.79
C MET A 132 7.01 -3.57 10.66
N ALA A 133 5.92 -3.62 11.43
CA ALA A 133 4.94 -4.68 11.31
C ALA A 133 4.16 -4.55 9.99
N ASP A 134 3.85 -5.68 9.36
CA ASP A 134 3.01 -5.69 8.17
C ASP A 134 1.60 -5.19 8.51
N VAL A 135 0.96 -4.53 7.55
CA VAL A 135 -0.45 -4.17 7.66
C VAL A 135 -1.22 -4.90 6.60
N GLU A 136 -2.17 -5.71 7.04
CA GLU A 136 -2.97 -6.58 6.20
C GLU A 136 -4.44 -6.19 6.30
N TRP A 137 -5.13 -6.23 5.18
CA TRP A 137 -6.57 -5.98 5.13
C TRP A 137 -7.22 -6.89 4.08
N PRO A 138 -8.36 -7.53 4.40
CA PRO A 138 -9.19 -8.12 3.36
C PRO A 138 -9.68 -6.98 2.47
N TRP A 139 -9.80 -7.20 1.16
CA TRP A 139 -10.13 -6.12 0.26
C TRP A 139 -11.06 -6.51 -0.89
N ALA A 140 -11.85 -5.54 -1.36
CA ALA A 140 -12.56 -5.61 -2.64
C ALA A 140 -12.73 -4.21 -3.24
N VAL A 141 -12.91 -4.13 -4.56
CA VAL A 141 -13.28 -2.89 -5.25
C VAL A 141 -14.77 -2.68 -5.10
N SER A 142 -15.17 -1.58 -4.47
CA SER A 142 -16.58 -1.19 -4.32
C SER A 142 -17.09 -0.30 -5.44
N LEU A 143 -16.18 0.47 -6.06
CA LEU A 143 -16.44 1.37 -7.16
C LEU A 143 -15.12 1.67 -7.89
N ALA A 144 -15.18 1.79 -9.22
CA ALA A 144 -14.08 2.35 -10.01
C ALA A 144 -14.61 3.28 -11.10
N GLU A 145 -13.93 4.41 -11.30
CA GLU A 145 -14.23 5.38 -12.36
C GLU A 145 -12.94 5.76 -13.10
N ARG A 146 -12.97 5.72 -14.44
CA ARG A 146 -11.85 6.14 -15.27
C ARG A 146 -12.05 7.55 -15.80
N SER A 147 -10.98 8.34 -15.77
CA SER A 147 -10.84 9.60 -16.47
C SER A 147 -9.53 9.65 -17.24
N GLU A 148 -9.51 10.46 -18.29
CA GLU A 148 -8.28 10.79 -19.01
C GLU A 148 -8.29 12.29 -19.30
N GLN A 149 -7.16 12.96 -19.04
CA GLN A 149 -7.03 14.39 -19.25
C GLN A 149 -5.71 14.73 -19.93
N ALA A 150 -5.77 15.56 -20.97
CA ALA A 150 -4.56 16.15 -21.56
C ALA A 150 -3.94 17.16 -20.59
N ARG A 151 -2.61 17.10 -20.40
CA ARG A 151 -1.91 18.10 -19.60
C ARG A 151 -1.88 19.44 -20.32
N ALA A 152 -2.06 20.53 -19.57
CA ALA A 152 -2.14 21.88 -20.10
C ALA A 152 -0.86 22.33 -20.82
N ASP A 153 0.29 21.76 -20.45
CA ASP A 153 1.59 22.01 -21.06
C ASP A 153 1.82 21.23 -22.37
N GLY A 154 0.87 20.41 -22.81
CA GLY A 154 0.97 19.57 -24.00
C GLY A 154 1.98 18.43 -23.87
N SER A 155 2.46 18.12 -22.66
CA SER A 155 3.46 17.08 -22.42
C SER A 155 2.94 15.66 -22.64
N GLY A 156 1.62 15.46 -22.63
CA GLY A 156 0.98 14.16 -22.78
C GLY A 156 -0.44 14.11 -22.22
N THR A 157 -0.97 12.90 -22.05
CA THR A 157 -2.24 12.65 -21.34
C THR A 157 -1.98 11.95 -20.01
N GLU A 158 -2.83 12.22 -19.03
CA GLU A 158 -2.84 11.57 -17.73
C GLU A 158 -4.11 10.73 -17.64
N GLU A 159 -3.92 9.42 -17.52
CA GLU A 159 -4.98 8.46 -17.26
C GLU A 159 -5.10 8.27 -15.76
N GLU A 160 -6.32 8.38 -15.23
CA GLU A 160 -6.60 8.13 -13.82
C GLU A 160 -7.77 7.14 -13.69
N ILE A 161 -7.65 6.21 -12.75
CA ILE A 161 -8.73 5.36 -12.28
C ILE A 161 -8.89 5.66 -10.78
N LEU A 162 -9.99 6.29 -10.43
CA LEU A 162 -10.40 6.49 -9.05
C LEU A 162 -11.06 5.20 -8.57
N VAL A 163 -10.51 4.59 -7.54
CA VAL A 163 -10.99 3.33 -6.97
C VAL A 163 -11.43 3.57 -5.52
N VAL A 164 -12.61 3.09 -5.16
CA VAL A 164 -13.02 2.96 -3.76
C VAL A 164 -12.85 1.51 -3.35
N VAL A 165 -11.94 1.26 -2.41
CA VAL A 165 -11.59 -0.06 -1.91
C VAL A 165 -12.29 -0.28 -0.57
N ASP A 166 -13.08 -1.35 -0.45
CA ASP A 166 -13.66 -1.82 0.81
C ASP A 166 -12.62 -2.68 1.54
N LEU A 167 -12.23 -2.26 2.75
CA LEU A 167 -11.27 -2.95 3.62
C LEU A 167 -11.96 -3.71 4.78
N GLY A 168 -13.23 -4.07 4.62
CA GLY A 168 -14.06 -4.74 5.61
C GLY A 168 -14.64 -3.80 6.67
N GLN A 169 -13.81 -3.00 7.34
CA GLN A 169 -14.25 -2.04 8.37
C GLN A 169 -14.53 -0.64 7.84
N GLU A 170 -13.87 -0.27 6.74
CA GLU A 170 -13.96 1.05 6.13
C GLU A 170 -13.74 0.98 4.62
N GLU A 171 -14.14 2.04 3.93
CA GLU A 171 -13.83 2.24 2.52
C GLU A 171 -12.75 3.32 2.39
N ARG A 172 -11.80 3.10 1.48
CA ARG A 172 -10.72 4.04 1.20
C ARG A 172 -10.66 4.34 -0.29
N THR A 173 -10.31 5.58 -0.60
CA THR A 173 -10.08 5.99 -1.99
C THR A 173 -8.61 5.77 -2.36
N VAL A 174 -8.38 5.10 -3.48
CA VAL A 174 -7.08 4.92 -4.11
C VAL A 174 -7.17 5.49 -5.52
N THR A 175 -6.24 6.36 -5.88
CA THR A 175 -6.11 6.85 -7.25
C THR A 175 -4.98 6.08 -7.93
N LEU A 176 -5.34 5.32 -8.96
CA LEU A 176 -4.38 4.72 -9.89
C LEU A 176 -4.17 5.71 -11.03
N SER A 177 -2.93 6.10 -11.31
CA SER A 177 -2.63 7.02 -12.40
C SER A 177 -1.46 6.56 -13.26
N ARG A 178 -1.50 6.91 -14.53
CA ARG A 178 -0.42 6.68 -15.48
C ARG A 178 -0.31 7.87 -16.41
N PHE A 179 0.92 8.37 -16.56
CA PHE A 179 1.21 9.42 -17.51
C PHE A 179 1.61 8.83 -18.87
N HIS A 180 0.95 9.27 -19.93
CA HIS A 180 1.25 8.92 -21.31
C HIS A 180 1.93 10.11 -22.00
N PRO A 181 3.28 10.21 -21.96
CA PRO A 181 4.00 11.32 -22.55
C PRO A 181 3.82 11.36 -24.06
N ALA A 182 3.84 12.57 -24.63
CA ALA A 182 3.76 12.80 -26.08
C ALA A 182 4.92 12.13 -26.86
N SER A 183 6.01 11.77 -26.17
CA SER A 183 7.12 11.00 -26.73
C SER A 183 6.77 9.53 -27.03
N GLY A 184 5.67 9.02 -26.47
CA GLY A 184 5.29 7.61 -26.53
C GLY A 184 6.08 6.71 -25.58
N ALA A 185 6.90 7.26 -24.68
CA ALA A 185 7.61 6.49 -23.68
C ALA A 185 6.62 5.89 -22.66
N GLU A 186 6.67 4.58 -22.44
CA GLU A 186 5.85 3.96 -21.40
C GLU A 186 6.27 4.43 -20.02
N GLN A 187 5.30 4.86 -19.21
CA GLN A 187 5.50 5.13 -17.79
C GLN A 187 4.84 4.02 -16.96
N PRO A 188 5.33 3.75 -15.75
CA PRO A 188 4.66 2.83 -14.83
C PRO A 188 3.35 3.44 -14.30
N TRP A 189 2.46 2.57 -13.82
CA TRP A 189 1.32 2.99 -13.02
C TRP A 189 1.76 3.48 -11.65
N THR A 190 0.98 4.37 -11.05
CA THR A 190 1.16 4.87 -9.69
C THR A 190 -0.14 4.67 -8.91
N ALA A 191 -0.07 4.08 -7.72
CA ALA A 191 -1.17 4.00 -6.78
C ALA A 191 -0.95 5.03 -5.66
N SER A 192 -1.89 5.93 -5.46
CA SER A 192 -1.81 6.97 -4.43
C SER A 192 -3.04 6.98 -3.54
N SER A 193 -2.83 7.16 -2.24
CA SER A 193 -3.89 7.27 -1.25
C SER A 193 -3.37 7.96 -0.01
N GLY A 194 -4.18 8.86 0.57
CA GLY A 194 -3.89 9.43 1.89
C GLY A 194 -4.05 8.43 3.03
N ALA A 195 -4.60 7.25 2.76
CA ALA A 195 -4.90 6.23 3.77
C ALA A 195 -3.85 5.12 3.83
N PHE A 196 -2.86 5.11 2.94
CA PHE A 196 -1.69 4.25 3.06
C PHE A 196 -0.85 4.65 4.28
N ARG A 197 -0.36 3.66 5.03
CA ARG A 197 0.30 3.88 6.32
C ARG A 197 1.75 4.30 6.16
N TYR A 198 2.45 3.75 5.18
CA TYR A 198 3.91 3.83 5.08
C TYR A 198 4.40 4.80 4.00
N ALA A 199 3.65 5.00 2.92
CA ALA A 199 3.89 6.00 1.90
C ALA A 199 2.58 6.47 1.26
N SER A 200 2.47 7.75 0.88
CA SER A 200 1.25 8.28 0.23
C SER A 200 1.09 7.87 -1.24
N SER A 201 2.14 7.30 -1.83
CA SER A 201 2.20 6.92 -3.23
C SER A 201 3.18 5.77 -3.43
N TYR A 202 2.77 4.82 -4.27
CA TYR A 202 3.57 3.70 -4.71
C TYR A 202 3.55 3.63 -6.23
N THR A 203 4.68 3.30 -6.85
CA THR A 203 4.78 3.09 -8.28
C THR A 203 4.79 1.59 -8.54
N ALA A 204 4.04 1.14 -9.54
CA ALA A 204 4.08 -0.23 -10.01
C ALA A 204 5.54 -0.59 -10.32
N ALA A 205 6.11 -1.46 -9.51
CA ALA A 205 7.39 -2.05 -9.81
C ALA A 205 7.13 -3.02 -10.95
N SER A 206 7.55 -2.65 -12.16
CA SER A 206 7.70 -3.64 -13.22
C SER A 206 8.52 -4.76 -12.61
N SER A 207 7.99 -6.00 -12.57
CA SER A 207 8.76 -7.20 -12.25
C SER A 207 10.01 -7.15 -13.10
N SER A 208 11.10 -6.63 -12.53
CA SER A 208 12.30 -6.37 -13.28
C SER A 208 12.90 -7.73 -13.62
N ALA A 209 13.73 -7.77 -14.67
CA ALA A 209 14.45 -8.97 -15.07
C ALA A 209 14.92 -9.80 -13.85
N PRO A 210 14.94 -11.15 -13.94
CA PRO A 210 15.29 -12.00 -12.81
C PRO A 210 16.52 -11.47 -12.08
N LEU A 211 16.39 -11.26 -10.76
CA LEU A 211 17.44 -10.62 -9.98
C LEU A 211 18.77 -11.36 -10.16
N SER A 212 19.80 -10.60 -10.52
CA SER A 212 21.16 -11.12 -10.67
C SER A 212 21.93 -10.96 -9.37
N VAL A 213 22.38 -12.07 -8.78
CA VAL A 213 23.31 -12.05 -7.65
C VAL A 213 24.73 -11.95 -8.17
N VAL A 214 25.43 -10.89 -7.79
CA VAL A 214 26.79 -10.59 -8.23
C VAL A 214 27.77 -10.81 -7.08
N ASP A 215 28.62 -11.80 -7.30
CA ASP A 215 29.84 -12.02 -6.54
C ASP A 215 31.02 -11.38 -7.29
N ALA A 216 31.40 -10.17 -6.87
CA ALA A 216 32.50 -9.44 -7.49
C ALA A 216 33.89 -10.06 -7.17
N ALA A 217 33.98 -10.84 -6.09
CA ALA A 217 35.23 -11.46 -5.64
C ALA A 217 35.42 -12.88 -6.21
N GLY A 218 34.35 -13.56 -6.60
CA GLY A 218 34.37 -14.95 -7.05
C GLY A 218 34.61 -15.95 -5.92
N GLU A 219 34.41 -15.52 -4.66
CA GLU A 219 34.71 -16.32 -3.46
C GLU A 219 33.44 -16.86 -2.78
N LEU A 220 32.25 -16.46 -3.21
CA LEU A 220 30.98 -16.79 -2.55
C LEU A 220 30.76 -18.30 -2.48
N ALA A 221 31.06 -19.04 -3.56
CA ALA A 221 30.99 -20.51 -3.58
C ALA A 221 31.96 -21.16 -2.59
N THR A 222 33.14 -20.58 -2.38
CA THR A 222 34.11 -21.09 -1.39
C THR A 222 33.59 -20.88 0.02
N VAL A 223 33.04 -19.69 0.31
CA VAL A 223 32.50 -19.35 1.62
C VAL A 223 31.21 -20.15 1.93
N CYS A 224 30.41 -20.48 0.91
CA CYS A 224 29.20 -21.28 1.06
C CYS A 224 29.46 -22.80 1.06
N GLU A 225 30.71 -23.27 1.10
CA GLU A 225 31.10 -24.68 1.02
C GLU A 225 30.67 -25.39 -0.29
N GLY A 226 30.47 -24.66 -1.38
CA GLY A 226 30.25 -25.19 -2.73
C GLY A 226 29.31 -24.36 -3.61
N GLU A 227 29.37 -24.63 -4.92
CA GLU A 227 28.54 -23.98 -5.95
C GLU A 227 27.03 -24.21 -5.73
N GLU A 228 26.66 -25.39 -5.23
CA GLU A 228 25.26 -25.73 -4.98
C GLU A 228 24.65 -24.86 -3.88
N ASN A 229 25.41 -24.61 -2.80
CA ASN A 229 24.98 -23.76 -1.70
C ASN A 229 24.99 -22.28 -2.11
N ALA A 230 25.97 -21.83 -2.89
CA ALA A 230 25.94 -20.48 -3.45
C ALA A 230 24.74 -20.25 -4.38
N ALA A 231 24.37 -21.26 -5.19
CA ALA A 231 23.17 -21.20 -6.03
C ALA A 231 21.88 -21.12 -5.18
N ARG A 232 21.76 -21.90 -4.10
CA ARG A 232 20.63 -21.84 -3.16
C ARG A 232 20.52 -20.47 -2.49
N LEU A 233 21.65 -19.94 -2.00
CA LEU A 233 21.71 -18.59 -1.44
C LEU A 233 21.23 -17.55 -2.46
N GLY A 234 21.67 -17.67 -3.71
CA GLY A 234 21.22 -16.79 -4.79
C GLY A 234 19.71 -16.86 -5.05
N GLN A 235 19.13 -18.06 -5.01
CA GLN A 235 17.68 -18.26 -5.13
C GLN A 235 16.91 -17.63 -3.96
N LEU A 236 17.40 -17.76 -2.73
CA LEU A 236 16.80 -17.12 -1.56
C LEU A 236 16.80 -15.59 -1.70
N ILE A 237 17.94 -15.01 -2.08
CA ILE A 237 18.06 -13.54 -2.25
C ILE A 237 17.12 -13.05 -3.35
N ALA A 238 17.05 -13.77 -4.47
CA ALA A 238 16.13 -13.44 -5.55
C ALA A 238 14.66 -13.53 -5.10
N ALA A 239 14.30 -14.53 -4.30
CA ALA A 239 12.95 -14.67 -3.75
C ALA A 239 12.61 -13.53 -2.78
N ILE A 240 13.52 -13.18 -1.87
CA ILE A 240 13.35 -12.05 -0.94
C ILE A 240 13.20 -10.75 -1.72
N ALA A 241 14.08 -10.48 -2.68
CA ALA A 241 14.01 -9.27 -3.47
C ALA A 241 12.74 -9.20 -4.32
N ALA A 242 12.29 -10.30 -4.90
CA ALA A 242 11.02 -10.31 -5.64
C ALA A 242 9.82 -9.98 -4.73
N ALA A 243 9.82 -10.44 -3.48
CA ALA A 243 8.73 -10.24 -2.54
C ALA A 243 8.78 -8.86 -1.85
N GLU A 244 9.94 -8.45 -1.37
CA GLU A 244 10.13 -7.26 -0.53
C GLU A 244 10.65 -6.04 -1.32
N TYR A 245 11.38 -6.25 -2.42
CA TYR A 245 12.09 -5.20 -3.16
C TYR A 245 11.98 -5.37 -4.69
N PRO A 246 10.77 -5.42 -5.26
CA PRO A 246 10.52 -5.82 -6.65
C PRO A 246 11.20 -4.93 -7.71
N THR A 247 11.64 -3.75 -7.31
CA THR A 247 12.40 -2.81 -8.15
C THR A 247 13.89 -3.14 -8.25
N ALA A 248 14.41 -4.01 -7.39
CA ALA A 248 15.80 -4.45 -7.43
C ALA A 248 16.02 -5.43 -8.60
N THR A 249 17.02 -5.15 -9.42
CA THR A 249 17.45 -6.02 -10.53
C THR A 249 18.74 -6.77 -10.19
N LYS A 250 19.45 -6.33 -9.14
CA LYS A 250 20.78 -6.82 -8.78
C LYS A 250 20.97 -6.84 -7.28
N ALA A 251 21.58 -7.91 -6.77
CA ALA A 251 22.11 -7.98 -5.41
C ALA A 251 23.63 -8.19 -5.46
N VAL A 252 24.40 -7.29 -4.85
CA VAL A 252 25.87 -7.36 -4.83
C VAL A 252 26.34 -7.84 -3.46
N TRP A 253 27.02 -8.99 -3.44
CA TRP A 253 27.67 -9.44 -2.21
C TRP A 253 28.76 -8.44 -1.81
N GLN A 254 28.76 -8.04 -0.54
CA GLN A 254 29.70 -7.05 -0.02
C GLN A 254 31.12 -7.60 0.22
N GLY A 255 31.38 -8.87 -0.13
CA GLY A 255 32.67 -9.51 0.04
C GLY A 255 33.04 -9.75 1.51
N GLN A 256 32.03 -9.77 2.39
CA GLN A 256 32.19 -10.01 3.82
C GLN A 256 31.31 -11.18 4.26
N ALA A 257 31.87 -12.00 5.14
CA ALA A 257 31.18 -13.10 5.80
C ALA A 257 31.59 -13.13 7.27
N GLU A 258 30.61 -13.16 8.17
CA GLU A 258 30.84 -13.19 9.61
C GLU A 258 30.60 -14.60 10.15
N TYR A 259 31.63 -15.23 10.70
CA TYR A 259 31.54 -16.57 11.28
C TYR A 259 31.24 -16.49 12.78
N ASP A 260 30.08 -17.00 13.19
CA ASP A 260 29.83 -17.33 14.59
C ASP A 260 30.14 -18.81 14.82
N TYR A 261 31.35 -19.08 15.31
CA TYR A 261 31.78 -20.45 15.63
C TYR A 261 31.00 -21.08 16.79
N LYS A 262 30.40 -20.26 17.65
CA LYS A 262 29.61 -20.74 18.79
C LYS A 262 28.22 -21.18 18.32
N ALA A 263 27.56 -20.37 17.49
CA ALA A 263 26.28 -20.70 16.89
C ALA A 263 26.40 -21.63 15.67
N ARG A 264 27.62 -21.80 15.15
CA ARG A 264 27.93 -22.48 13.88
C ARG A 264 27.18 -21.87 12.71
N THR A 265 27.21 -20.55 12.57
CA THR A 265 26.53 -19.82 11.48
C THR A 265 27.50 -18.90 10.74
N VAL A 266 27.21 -18.64 9.47
CA VAL A 266 27.87 -17.63 8.64
C VAL A 266 26.85 -16.60 8.20
N ALA A 267 27.10 -15.32 8.48
CA ALA A 267 26.25 -14.23 8.00
C ALA A 267 26.85 -13.61 6.74
N PHE A 268 26.02 -13.42 5.72
CA PHE A 268 26.34 -12.77 4.45
C PHE A 268 25.55 -11.47 4.32
N GLU A 269 26.17 -10.44 3.74
CA GLU A 269 25.51 -9.17 3.45
C GLU A 269 25.50 -8.88 1.95
N PHE A 270 24.32 -8.60 1.42
CA PHE A 270 24.09 -8.24 0.02
C PHE A 270 23.45 -6.85 -0.06
N GLU A 271 23.94 -6.02 -0.98
CA GLU A 271 23.36 -4.71 -1.25
C GLU A 271 22.57 -4.75 -2.55
N LEU A 272 21.30 -4.35 -2.50
CA LEU A 272 20.42 -4.25 -3.65
C LEU A 272 20.70 -2.95 -4.44
N ASP A 273 20.43 -2.98 -5.73
CA ASP A 273 20.52 -1.81 -6.62
C ASP A 273 19.27 -0.94 -6.63
N ASN A 274 18.34 -1.14 -5.70
CA ASN A 274 17.25 -0.22 -5.46
C ASN A 274 17.79 1.16 -4.98
N ARG A 275 16.96 2.20 -5.05
CA ARG A 275 17.38 3.57 -4.72
C ARG A 275 17.87 3.71 -3.27
N ALA A 276 17.25 2.99 -2.34
CA ALA A 276 17.65 2.97 -0.94
C ALA A 276 18.98 2.24 -0.68
N ARG A 277 19.50 1.46 -1.65
CA ARG A 277 20.68 0.60 -1.46
C ARG A 277 20.49 -0.33 -0.27
N THR A 278 19.33 -0.99 -0.23
CA THR A 278 18.92 -1.85 0.88
C THR A 278 19.92 -2.99 1.06
N ARG A 279 20.19 -3.34 2.32
CA ARG A 279 21.08 -4.44 2.70
C ARG A 279 20.27 -5.63 3.20
N ILE A 280 20.41 -6.77 2.54
CA ILE A 280 19.86 -8.05 2.97
C ILE A 280 20.96 -8.80 3.71
N ARG A 281 20.67 -9.20 4.95
CA ARG A 281 21.53 -10.09 5.75
C ARG A 281 20.94 -11.50 5.79
N VAL A 282 21.73 -12.48 5.37
CA VAL A 282 21.36 -13.90 5.31
C VAL A 282 22.29 -14.72 6.19
N LEU A 283 21.72 -15.59 7.01
CA LEU A 283 22.40 -16.54 7.87
C LEU A 283 22.43 -17.92 7.22
N HIS A 284 23.58 -18.57 7.29
CA HIS A 284 23.78 -19.94 6.86
C HIS A 284 24.28 -20.79 8.03
N PRO A 285 23.47 -21.72 8.55
CA PRO A 285 23.93 -22.70 9.52
C PRO A 285 24.93 -23.68 8.88
N LEU A 286 26.15 -23.72 9.40
CA LEU A 286 27.24 -24.55 8.88
C LEU A 286 26.92 -26.04 8.96
N GLY A 287 27.12 -26.75 7.84
CA GLY A 287 26.82 -28.17 7.70
C GLY A 287 25.36 -28.48 7.40
N THR A 288 24.57 -27.46 7.06
CA THR A 288 23.20 -27.61 6.56
C THR A 288 23.11 -27.13 5.11
N ALA A 289 21.97 -27.37 4.46
CA ALA A 289 21.66 -26.79 3.14
C ALA A 289 20.75 -25.57 3.23
N SER A 290 20.41 -25.13 4.45
CA SER A 290 19.41 -24.08 4.71
C SER A 290 20.06 -22.70 4.77
N PHE A 291 19.24 -21.70 4.42
CA PHE A 291 19.56 -20.29 4.57
C PHE A 291 18.35 -19.59 5.20
N GLU A 292 18.62 -18.65 6.10
CA GLU A 292 17.61 -17.90 6.85
C GLU A 292 17.89 -16.41 6.76
N THR A 293 16.87 -15.57 6.73
CA THR A 293 17.07 -14.12 6.94
C THR A 293 17.20 -13.81 8.42
N ASP A 294 17.80 -12.67 8.77
CA ASP A 294 17.76 -12.15 10.16
C ASP A 294 16.31 -11.94 10.67
N LYS A 295 15.31 -11.92 9.76
CA LYS A 295 13.86 -11.87 10.06
C LYS A 295 13.22 -13.27 10.26
N GLY A 296 13.96 -14.38 10.10
CA GLY A 296 13.50 -15.75 10.34
C GLY A 296 12.79 -16.45 9.18
N ALA A 297 12.86 -15.92 7.96
CA ALA A 297 12.34 -16.61 6.78
C ALA A 297 13.37 -17.63 6.27
N ALA A 298 13.01 -18.92 6.30
CA ALA A 298 13.86 -20.04 5.88
C ALA A 298 13.44 -20.62 4.52
N LEU A 299 14.42 -21.06 3.71
CA LEU A 299 14.24 -21.94 2.54
C LEU A 299 14.99 -23.27 2.71
#